data_AF-A0A955B8M0-F1
#
_entry.id   AF-A0A955B8M0-F1
#
_cell.length_a   1.000
_cell.length_b   1.000
_cell.length_c   1.000
_cell.angle_alpha   90.00
_cell.angle_beta   90.00
_cell.angle_gamma   90.00
#
_symmetry.space_group_name_H-M   'P 1'
#
loop_
_entity.id
_entity.type
_entity.pdbx_description
1 polymer ?
#
loop_
_entity_poly.entity_id
_entity_poly.type
_entity_poly.pdbx_seq_one_letter_code
_entity_poly.pdbx_strand_id
1 'polypeptide(L)'
;MSDSLVELLKFFYTEQRDALRHHEKLRDQSLKHAITLAALVAAVCVSLRPISPMQLGLIGGLLAVLGVYSAKLIKKLTERSKFHQSRARGLRQEICSNPDYAIVIKVLDHADTTHANEHSLSKIPLHKLYLGIPRIIVGGGVALVVYALVVFVVREWGPIWFG
;
A
#
# COMPACT_ATOMS: atom_id res chain seq x y z
N MET A 1 39.93 -4.31 -7.08
CA MET A 1 39.14 -4.32 -5.82
C MET A 1 39.59 -5.54 -5.03
N SER A 2 39.83 -5.47 -3.71
CA SER A 2 40.22 -6.68 -2.96
C SER A 2 39.04 -7.63 -2.84
N ASP A 3 39.29 -8.95 -2.85
CA ASP A 3 38.24 -9.98 -2.71
C ASP A 3 37.41 -9.80 -1.44
N SER A 4 38.05 -9.35 -0.35
CA SER A 4 37.39 -9.01 0.91
C SER A 4 36.36 -7.87 0.77
N LEU A 5 36.62 -6.88 -0.09
CA LEU A 5 35.71 -5.76 -0.32
C LEU A 5 34.53 -6.18 -1.21
N VAL A 6 34.75 -7.07 -2.18
CA VAL A 6 33.68 -7.65 -3.00
C VAL A 6 32.71 -8.46 -2.12
N GLU A 7 33.22 -9.29 -1.23
CA GLU A 7 32.40 -10.09 -0.31
C GLU A 7 31.60 -9.20 0.66
N LEU A 8 32.21 -8.14 1.18
CA LEU A 8 31.52 -7.16 2.03
C LEU A 8 30.39 -6.45 1.28
N LEU A 9 30.61 -6.04 0.03
CA LEU A 9 29.58 -5.43 -0.81
C LEU A 9 28.42 -6.39 -1.10
N LYS A 10 28.71 -7.66 -1.37
CA LYS A 10 27.68 -8.71 -1.55
C LYS A 10 26.85 -8.89 -0.29
N PHE A 11 27.50 -8.92 0.88
CA PHE A 11 26.80 -9.00 2.17
C PHE A 11 25.82 -7.83 2.35
N PHE A 12 26.28 -6.59 2.19
CA PHE A 12 25.40 -5.43 2.28
C PHE A 12 24.30 -5.44 1.23
N TYR A 13 24.58 -5.90 0.01
CA TYR A 13 23.56 -6.05 -1.02
C TYR A 13 22.46 -7.03 -0.61
N THR A 14 22.82 -8.19 -0.06
CA THR A 14 21.84 -9.17 0.44
C THR A 14 21.00 -8.59 1.58
N GLU A 15 21.61 -7.88 2.52
CA GLU A 15 20.90 -7.22 3.62
C GLU A 15 19.88 -6.20 3.12
N GLN A 16 20.26 -5.33 2.17
CA GLN A 16 19.34 -4.34 1.60
C GLN A 16 18.21 -5.01 0.81
N ARG A 17 18.49 -6.12 0.12
CA ARG A 17 17.47 -6.89 -0.62
C ARG A 17 16.48 -7.56 0.32
N ASP A 18 16.93 -8.10 1.45
CA ASP A 18 16.05 -8.75 2.42
C ASP A 18 15.20 -7.72 3.17
N ALA A 19 15.77 -6.57 3.53
CA ALA A 19 15.02 -5.44 4.08
C ALA A 19 13.93 -4.95 3.10
N LEU A 20 14.25 -4.84 1.81
CA LEU A 20 13.26 -4.52 0.77
C LEU A 20 12.09 -5.51 0.77
N ARG A 21 12.37 -6.81 0.69
CA ARG A 21 11.36 -7.88 0.69
C ARG A 21 10.51 -7.86 1.95
N HIS A 22 11.12 -7.61 3.10
CA HIS A 22 10.42 -7.50 4.37
C HIS A 22 9.39 -6.35 4.34
N HIS A 23 9.78 -5.16 3.87
CA HIS A 23 8.84 -4.03 3.77
C HIS A 23 7.73 -4.25 2.73
N GLU A 24 8.02 -4.95 1.63
CA GLU A 24 6.99 -5.35 0.66
C GLU A 24 5.98 -6.31 1.28
N LYS A 25 6.43 -7.30 2.04
CA LYS A 25 5.57 -8.24 2.77
C LYS A 25 4.70 -7.53 3.81
N LEU A 26 5.28 -6.61 4.58
CA LEU A 26 4.53 -5.79 5.54
C LEU A 26 3.46 -4.93 4.86
N ARG A 27 3.76 -4.39 3.67
CA ARG A 27 2.81 -3.61 2.89
C ARG A 27 1.61 -4.47 2.47
N ASP A 28 1.87 -5.66 1.96
CA ASP A 28 0.83 -6.62 1.54
C ASP A 28 -0.04 -7.06 2.73
N GLN A 29 0.59 -7.41 3.86
CA GLN A 29 -0.13 -7.77 5.08
C GLN A 29 -1.00 -6.61 5.60
N SER A 30 -0.46 -5.39 5.63
CA SER A 30 -1.19 -4.20 6.07
C SER A 30 -2.43 -3.94 5.21
N LEU A 31 -2.31 -4.13 3.90
CA LEU A 31 -3.42 -4.01 2.97
C LEU A 31 -4.48 -5.09 3.23
N LYS A 32 -4.06 -6.35 3.39
CA LYS A 32 -4.97 -7.46 3.71
C LYS A 32 -5.73 -7.21 5.00
N HIS A 33 -5.05 -6.79 6.06
CA HIS A 33 -5.70 -6.45 7.33
C HIS A 33 -6.73 -5.32 7.17
N ALA A 34 -6.41 -4.29 6.37
CA ALA A 34 -7.34 -3.19 6.11
C ALA A 34 -8.61 -3.67 5.39
N ILE A 35 -8.45 -4.53 4.37
CA ILE A 35 -9.57 -5.11 3.62
C ILE A 35 -10.40 -6.03 4.52
N THR A 36 -9.76 -6.93 5.28
CA THR A 36 -10.46 -7.85 6.20
C THR A 36 -11.26 -7.09 7.24
N LEU A 37 -10.69 -6.04 7.83
CA LEU A 37 -11.39 -5.25 8.84
C LEU A 37 -12.54 -4.44 8.23
N ALA A 38 -12.34 -3.87 7.03
CA ALA A 38 -13.42 -3.20 6.29
C ALA A 38 -14.57 -4.16 5.93
N ALA A 39 -14.24 -5.39 5.50
CA ALA A 39 -15.22 -6.43 5.21
C ALA A 39 -15.98 -6.89 6.46
N LEU A 40 -15.29 -7.03 7.59
CA LEU A 40 -15.92 -7.36 8.88
C LEU A 40 -16.91 -6.27 9.30
N VAL A 41 -16.51 -5.00 9.19
CA VAL A 41 -17.38 -3.86 9.49
C VAL A 41 -18.60 -3.84 8.56
N ALA A 42 -18.42 -4.11 7.26
CA ALA A 42 -19.52 -4.22 6.32
C ALA A 42 -20.48 -5.39 6.64
N ALA A 43 -19.94 -6.56 7.02
CA ALA A 43 -20.75 -7.71 7.42
C ALA A 43 -21.60 -7.39 8.66
N VAL A 44 -21.01 -6.76 9.68
CA VAL A 44 -21.73 -6.29 10.87
C VAL A 44 -22.85 -5.31 10.50
N CYS A 45 -22.62 -4.42 9.53
CA CYS A 45 -23.66 -3.51 9.04
C CYS A 45 -24.86 -4.25 8.43
N VAL A 46 -24.60 -5.34 7.70
CA VAL A 46 -25.67 -6.13 7.08
C VAL A 46 -26.45 -6.90 8.15
N SER A 47 -25.77 -7.42 9.18
CA SER A 47 -26.39 -8.22 10.24
C SER A 47 -27.21 -7.41 11.25
N LEU A 48 -26.85 -6.17 11.55
CA LEU A 48 -27.48 -5.35 12.60
C LEU A 48 -28.79 -4.64 12.17
N ARG A 49 -29.47 -5.09 11.11
CA ARG A 49 -30.69 -4.41 10.66
C ARG A 49 -31.83 -4.52 11.69
N PRO A 50 -32.54 -3.42 12.02
CA PRO A 50 -32.38 -2.06 11.51
C PRO A 50 -31.24 -1.27 12.19
N ILE A 51 -30.44 -0.55 11.39
CA ILE A 51 -29.33 0.31 11.87
C ILE A 51 -29.81 1.74 12.05
N SER A 52 -29.47 2.36 13.18
CA SER A 52 -29.74 3.78 13.41
C SER A 52 -28.78 4.70 12.62
N PRO A 53 -29.20 5.91 12.24
CA PRO A 53 -28.31 6.87 11.56
C PRO A 53 -27.02 7.15 12.34
N MET A 54 -27.10 7.22 13.68
CA MET A 54 -25.94 7.41 14.55
C MET A 54 -24.95 6.23 14.48
N GLN A 55 -25.45 4.99 14.48
CA GLN A 55 -24.60 3.80 14.32
C GLN A 55 -23.92 3.78 12.94
N LEU A 56 -24.65 4.16 11.89
CA LEU A 56 -24.12 4.23 10.53
C LEU A 56 -23.02 5.29 10.39
N GLY A 57 -23.19 6.45 11.04
CA GLY A 57 -22.18 7.49 11.12
C GLY A 57 -20.91 7.05 11.88
N LEU A 58 -21.06 6.37 13.02
CA LEU A 58 -19.93 5.81 13.77
C LEU A 58 -19.14 4.80 12.93
N ILE A 59 -19.84 3.90 12.23
CA ILE A 59 -19.22 2.90 11.37
C ILE A 59 -18.50 3.56 10.18
N GLY A 60 -19.15 4.53 9.52
CA GLY A 60 -18.52 5.31 8.45
C GLY A 60 -17.25 6.03 8.93
N GLY A 61 -17.29 6.61 10.14
CA GLY A 61 -16.13 7.24 10.77
C GLY A 61 -14.99 6.26 11.02
N LEU A 62 -15.29 5.07 11.55
CA LEU A 62 -14.30 4.00 11.76
C LEU A 62 -13.65 3.56 10.45
N LEU A 63 -14.43 3.36 9.39
CA LEU A 63 -13.91 3.03 8.07
C LEU A 63 -13.01 4.15 7.53
N ALA A 64 -13.41 5.41 7.69
CA ALA A 64 -12.60 6.55 7.26
C ALA A 64 -11.25 6.60 7.99
N VAL A 65 -11.25 6.47 9.32
CA VAL A 65 -10.02 6.45 10.13
C VAL A 65 -9.12 5.29 9.73
N LEU A 66 -9.69 4.10 9.57
CA LEU A 66 -8.95 2.91 9.15
C LEU A 66 -8.32 3.10 7.77
N GLY A 67 -9.08 3.58 6.79
CA GLY A 67 -8.58 3.85 5.45
C GLY A 67 -7.44 4.88 5.45
N VAL A 68 -7.54 5.95 6.24
CA VAL A 68 -6.47 6.97 6.36
C VAL A 68 -5.21 6.37 7.00
N TYR A 69 -5.37 5.61 8.08
CA TYR A 69 -4.25 4.97 8.76
C TYR A 69 -3.53 3.99 7.83
N SER A 70 -4.26 3.10 7.17
CA SER A 70 -3.71 2.14 6.21
C SER A 70 -3.02 2.83 5.03
N ALA A 71 -3.60 3.92 4.50
CA ALA A 71 -2.97 4.70 3.43
C ALA A 71 -1.61 5.28 3.86
N LYS A 72 -1.55 5.89 5.05
CA LYS A 72 -0.32 6.47 5.60
C LYS A 72 0.74 5.39 5.85
N LEU A 73 0.35 4.26 6.43
CA LEU A 73 1.25 3.13 6.69
C LEU A 73 1.83 2.56 5.39
N ILE A 74 0.97 2.30 4.39
CA ILE A 74 1.39 1.80 3.07
C ILE A 74 2.33 2.79 2.38
N LYS A 75 2.07 4.10 2.48
CA LYS A 75 2.96 5.13 1.95
C LYS A 75 4.34 5.07 2.61
N LYS A 76 4.40 5.00 3.94
CA LYS A 76 5.66 4.92 4.69
C LYS A 76 6.46 3.64 4.38
N LEU A 77 5.78 2.50 4.28
CA LEU A 77 6.39 1.23 3.88
C LEU A 77 6.92 1.29 2.44
N THR A 78 6.22 1.98 1.55
CA THR A 78 6.69 2.21 0.18
C THR A 78 7.95 3.07 0.14
N GLU A 79 8.01 4.15 0.93
CA GLU A 79 9.19 5.01 1.04
C GLU A 79 10.41 4.21 1.53
N ARG A 80 10.24 3.37 2.57
CA ARG A 80 11.29 2.48 3.08
C ARG A 80 11.72 1.44 2.05
N SER A 81 10.78 0.79 1.38
CA SER A 81 11.06 -0.16 0.29
C SER A 81 11.90 0.51 -0.82
N LYS A 82 11.51 1.71 -1.29
CA LYS A 82 12.27 2.46 -2.30
C LYS A 82 13.68 2.82 -1.84
N PHE A 83 13.84 3.20 -0.56
CA PHE A 83 15.15 3.49 0.01
C PHE A 83 16.09 2.28 -0.06
N HIS A 84 15.63 1.11 0.41
CA HIS A 84 16.42 -0.13 0.37
C HIS A 84 16.69 -0.59 -1.06
N GLN A 85 15.72 -0.45 -1.96
CA GLN A 85 15.89 -0.74 -3.38
C GLN A 85 16.98 0.14 -4.02
N SER A 86 16.98 1.44 -3.72
CA SER A 86 17.99 2.38 -4.24
C SER A 86 19.40 2.01 -3.74
N ARG A 87 19.54 1.67 -2.45
CA ARG A 87 20.83 1.23 -1.89
C ARG A 87 21.29 -0.09 -2.50
N ALA A 88 20.40 -1.07 -2.64
CA ALA A 88 20.71 -2.35 -3.27
C ALA A 88 21.18 -2.17 -4.72
N ARG A 89 20.54 -1.26 -5.48
CA ARG A 89 20.96 -0.93 -6.86
C ARG A 89 22.35 -0.29 -6.90
N GLY A 90 22.63 0.67 -6.02
CA GLY A 90 23.96 1.29 -5.92
C GLY A 90 25.05 0.26 -5.59
N LEU A 91 24.80 -0.61 -4.60
CA LEU A 91 25.72 -1.68 -4.23
C LEU A 91 25.93 -2.68 -5.38
N ARG A 92 24.86 -3.06 -6.09
CA ARG A 92 24.95 -3.93 -7.27
C ARG A 92 25.79 -3.28 -8.38
N GLN A 93 25.62 -1.98 -8.62
CA GLN A 93 26.40 -1.25 -9.62
C GLN A 93 27.89 -1.24 -9.28
N GLU A 94 28.24 -1.04 -8.00
CA GLU A 94 29.63 -1.09 -7.54
C GLU A 94 30.24 -2.51 -7.57
N ILE A 95 29.44 -3.55 -7.33
CA ILE A 95 29.89 -4.94 -7.53
C ILE A 95 30.16 -5.20 -9.02
N CYS A 96 29.27 -4.72 -9.89
CA CYS A 96 29.34 -4.91 -11.33
C CYS A 96 30.36 -4.00 -12.03
N SER A 97 30.90 -2.96 -11.38
CA SER A 97 31.94 -2.11 -11.95
C SER A 97 33.30 -2.82 -12.07
N ASN A 98 33.44 -3.98 -11.43
CA ASN A 98 34.58 -4.86 -11.60
C ASN A 98 34.55 -5.51 -13.01
N PRO A 99 35.62 -5.38 -13.82
CA PRO A 99 35.68 -5.86 -15.19
C PRO A 99 35.40 -7.36 -15.36
N ASP A 100 35.65 -8.17 -14.34
CA ASP A 100 35.39 -9.61 -14.35
C ASP A 100 33.90 -9.95 -14.46
N TYR A 101 33.01 -8.99 -14.18
CA TYR A 101 31.55 -9.15 -14.20
C TYR A 101 30.86 -8.52 -15.40
N ALA A 102 31.61 -8.07 -16.42
CA ALA A 102 31.05 -7.38 -17.59
C ALA A 102 30.00 -8.21 -18.38
N ILE A 103 30.15 -9.54 -18.42
CA ILE A 103 29.17 -10.45 -19.05
C ILE A 103 27.87 -10.50 -18.24
N VAL A 104 27.97 -10.48 -16.91
CA VAL A 104 26.82 -10.55 -16.00
C VAL A 104 25.95 -9.29 -16.14
N ILE A 105 26.57 -8.12 -16.36
CA ILE A 105 25.84 -6.86 -16.63
C ILE A 105 24.98 -6.98 -17.88
N LYS A 106 25.53 -7.47 -18.99
CA LYS A 106 24.79 -7.61 -20.25
C LYS A 106 23.59 -8.55 -20.12
N VAL A 107 23.74 -9.66 -19.41
CA VAL A 107 22.65 -10.62 -19.15
C VAL A 107 21.57 -9.98 -18.28
N LEU A 108 21.98 -9.23 -17.25
CA LEU A 108 21.07 -8.53 -16.36
C LEU A 108 20.26 -7.44 -17.09
N ASP A 109 20.91 -6.61 -17.89
CA ASP A 109 20.23 -5.55 -18.66
C ASP A 109 19.28 -6.16 -19.71
N HIS A 110 19.66 -7.28 -20.33
CA HIS A 110 18.77 -8.01 -21.22
C HIS A 110 17.55 -8.58 -20.49
N ALA A 111 17.73 -9.15 -19.30
CA ALA A 111 16.61 -9.64 -18.49
C ALA A 111 15.68 -8.50 -18.04
N ASP A 112 16.24 -7.38 -17.59
CA ASP A 112 15.48 -6.21 -17.14
C ASP A 112 14.67 -5.59 -18.30
N THR A 113 15.25 -5.51 -19.50
CA THR A 113 14.56 -4.99 -20.70
C THR A 113 13.49 -5.94 -21.23
N THR A 114 13.76 -7.25 -21.29
CA THR A 114 12.77 -8.26 -21.68
C THR A 114 11.57 -8.25 -20.73
N HIS A 115 11.82 -8.22 -19.41
CA HIS A 115 10.75 -8.17 -18.41
C HIS A 115 9.88 -6.89 -18.52
N ALA A 116 10.51 -5.74 -18.77
CA ALA A 116 9.79 -4.48 -18.97
C ALA A 116 8.92 -4.45 -20.24
N ASN A 117 9.36 -5.15 -21.30
CA ASN A 117 8.65 -5.24 -22.57
C ASN A 117 7.50 -6.25 -22.54
N GLU A 118 7.69 -7.39 -21.88
CA GLU A 118 6.67 -8.45 -21.78
C GLU A 118 5.52 -8.07 -20.84
N HIS A 119 5.81 -7.36 -19.75
CA HIS A 119 4.81 -7.01 -18.75
C HIS A 119 4.49 -5.53 -18.78
N SER A 120 3.46 -5.13 -19.54
CA SER A 120 2.99 -3.74 -19.63
C SER A 120 2.61 -3.13 -18.27
N LEU A 121 2.15 -3.95 -17.32
CA LEU A 121 1.83 -3.56 -15.95
C LEU A 121 3.08 -3.17 -15.12
N SER A 122 4.29 -3.53 -15.56
CA SER A 122 5.55 -3.06 -14.95
C SER A 122 5.70 -1.54 -15.03
N LYS A 123 5.04 -0.90 -16.01
CA LYS A 123 5.02 0.56 -16.21
C LYS A 123 4.13 1.27 -15.20
N ILE A 124 3.18 0.57 -14.59
CA ILE A 124 2.31 1.14 -13.57
C ILE A 124 3.03 1.02 -12.22
N PRO A 125 3.25 2.13 -11.49
CA PRO A 125 3.90 2.05 -10.21
C PRO A 125 3.00 1.28 -9.24
N LEU A 126 3.44 0.10 -8.79
CA LEU A 126 2.71 -0.76 -7.85
C LEU A 126 2.16 0.04 -6.65
N HIS A 127 2.95 0.97 -6.12
CA HIS A 127 2.54 1.81 -5.00
C HIS A 127 1.25 2.62 -5.23
N LYS A 128 0.92 2.99 -6.47
CA LYS A 128 -0.35 3.66 -6.80
C LYS A 128 -1.53 2.71 -6.63
N LEU A 129 -1.38 1.44 -7.01
CA LEU A 129 -2.39 0.41 -6.81
C LEU A 129 -2.60 0.12 -5.32
N TYR A 130 -1.50 -0.05 -4.57
CA TYR A 130 -1.56 -0.29 -3.12
C TYR A 130 -2.19 0.86 -2.33
N LEU A 131 -2.06 2.11 -2.80
CA LEU A 131 -2.71 3.27 -2.18
C LEU A 131 -4.17 3.46 -2.62
N GLY A 132 -4.59 2.84 -3.71
CA GLY A 132 -5.96 2.96 -4.22
C GLY A 132 -6.99 2.37 -3.27
N ILE A 133 -6.73 1.17 -2.75
CA ILE A 133 -7.68 0.45 -1.89
C ILE A 133 -7.97 1.21 -0.58
N PRO A 134 -6.97 1.68 0.20
CA PRO A 134 -7.24 2.50 1.38
C PRO A 134 -8.05 3.76 1.06
N ARG A 135 -7.84 4.40 -0.10
CA ARG A 135 -8.63 5.57 -0.51
C ARG A 135 -10.09 5.24 -0.77
N ILE A 136 -10.37 4.07 -1.35
CA ILE A 136 -11.75 3.58 -1.53
C ILE A 136 -12.41 3.37 -0.17
N ILE A 137 -11.68 2.77 0.79
CA ILE A 137 -12.19 2.59 2.17
C ILE A 137 -12.50 3.95 2.81
N VAL A 138 -11.60 4.95 2.67
CA VAL A 138 -11.86 6.32 3.15
C VAL A 138 -13.10 6.92 2.49
N GLY A 139 -13.17 6.87 1.17
CA GLY A 139 -14.30 7.43 0.41
C GLY A 139 -15.63 6.81 0.82
N GLY A 140 -15.68 5.48 0.97
CA GLY A 140 -16.86 4.77 1.45
C GLY A 140 -17.25 5.16 2.87
N GLY A 141 -16.27 5.26 3.78
CA GLY A 141 -16.50 5.70 5.15
C GLY A 141 -17.06 7.13 5.23
N VAL A 142 -16.47 8.07 4.49
CA VAL A 142 -16.94 9.47 4.41
C VAL A 142 -18.34 9.53 3.82
N ALA A 143 -18.62 8.78 2.75
CA ALA A 143 -19.95 8.74 2.14
C ALA A 143 -21.02 8.25 3.13
N LEU A 144 -20.70 7.22 3.94
CA LEU A 144 -21.61 6.74 4.99
C LEU A 144 -21.86 7.79 6.07
N VAL A 145 -20.83 8.52 6.51
CA VAL A 145 -21.00 9.62 7.48
C VAL A 145 -21.91 10.70 6.92
N VAL A 146 -21.68 11.13 5.67
CA VAL A 146 -22.51 12.15 5.02
C VAL A 146 -23.96 11.66 4.91
N TYR A 147 -24.17 10.42 4.48
CA TYR A 147 -25.50 9.82 4.39
C TYR A 147 -26.21 9.77 5.75
N ALA A 148 -25.51 9.32 6.80
CA ALA A 148 -26.04 9.30 8.17
C ALA A 148 -26.48 10.69 8.63
N LEU A 149 -25.68 11.72 8.38
CA LEU A 149 -25.98 13.10 8.75
C LEU A 149 -27.21 13.63 7.98
N VAL A 150 -27.28 13.38 6.67
CA VAL A 150 -28.43 13.80 5.86
C VAL A 150 -29.71 13.13 6.34
N VAL A 151 -29.69 11.80 6.55
CA VAL A 151 -30.85 11.05 7.04
C VAL A 151 -31.27 11.53 8.44
N PHE A 152 -30.30 11.78 9.32
CA PHE A 152 -30.57 12.31 10.65
C PHE A 152 -31.24 13.69 10.60
N VAL A 153 -30.71 14.62 9.81
CA VAL A 153 -31.27 15.97 9.65
C VAL A 153 -32.68 15.91 9.06
N VAL A 154 -32.89 15.13 8.00
CA VAL A 154 -34.21 14.98 7.37
C VAL A 154 -35.23 14.38 8.33
N ARG A 155 -34.83 13.38 9.12
CA ARG A 155 -35.75 12.69 10.04
C ARG A 155 -36.12 13.54 11.26
N GLU A 156 -35.16 14.24 11.86
CA GLU A 156 -35.38 15.01 13.09
C GLU A 156 -35.91 16.43 12.81
N TRP A 157 -35.47 17.06 11.71
CA TRP A 157 -35.80 18.46 11.41
C TRP A 157 -36.81 18.61 10.28
N GLY A 158 -36.97 17.62 9.41
CA GLY A 158 -37.98 17.63 8.33
C GLY A 158 -39.40 17.96 8.80
N PRO A 159 -39.88 17.44 9.95
CA PRO A 159 -41.21 17.79 10.47
C PRO A 159 -41.39 19.26 10.84
N ILE A 160 -40.30 20.00 11.12
CA ILE A 160 -40.34 21.40 11.57
C ILE A 160 -40.55 22.36 10.38
N TRP A 161 -40.14 21.97 9.18
CA TRP A 161 -40.19 22.83 7.98
C TRP A 161 -41.43 22.60 7.11
N PHE A 162 -42.14 21.49 7.32
CA PHE A 162 -43.28 21.08 6.48
C PHE A 162 -44.59 20.84 7.27
N GLY A 163 -44.62 21.16 8.57
CA GLY A 163 -45.83 21.14 9.41
C GLY A 163 -46.33 22.55 9.68
#